data_AF-A0A1Y3A3H1-F1
#
_entry.id   AF-A0A1Y3A3H1-F1
#
_cell.length_a   1.000
_cell.length_b   1.000
_cell.length_c   1.000
_cell.angle_alpha   90.00
_cell.angle_beta   90.00
_cell.angle_gamma   90.00
#
_symmetry.space_group_name_H-M   'P 1'
#
loop_
_entity.id
_entity.type
_entity.pdbx_description
1 polymer ?
#
loop_
_entity_poly.entity_id
_entity_poly.type
_entity_poly.pdbx_seq_one_letter_code
_entity_poly.pdbx_strand_id
1 'polypeptide(L)'
;MNIWTQEEAKNSFDSLLENVVTLHQEQIIELKNQQKVVVISLEDYLKQKPKKPSLGLWLINNMRDMGELSLPDRKEDDREIPFQ
;
A
#
# COMPACT_ATOMS: atom_id res chain seq x y z
N MET A 1 -0.90 -18.60 14.77
CA MET A 1 -0.81 -18.51 13.31
C MET A 1 -1.04 -19.91 12.76
N ASN A 2 -2.21 -20.16 12.16
CA ASN A 2 -2.53 -21.45 11.57
C ASN A 2 -2.35 -21.40 10.05
N ILE A 3 -1.97 -22.55 9.48
CA ILE A 3 -1.88 -22.76 8.03
C ILE A 3 -3.03 -23.69 7.64
N TRP A 4 -3.87 -23.21 6.73
CA TRP A 4 -5.04 -23.90 6.21
C TRP A 4 -4.75 -24.34 4.78
N THR A 5 -5.22 -25.52 4.39
CA THR A 5 -5.37 -25.81 2.96
C THR A 5 -6.54 -25.01 2.38
N GLN A 6 -6.55 -24.81 1.07
CA GLN A 6 -7.66 -24.15 0.39
C GLN A 6 -9.03 -24.82 0.67
N GLU A 7 -9.07 -26.14 0.81
CA GLU A 7 -10.31 -26.88 1.05
C GLU A 7 -10.79 -26.71 2.50
N GLU A 8 -9.89 -26.80 3.48
CA GLU A 8 -10.22 -26.55 4.89
C GLU A 8 -10.70 -25.13 5.12
N ALA A 9 -10.05 -24.14 4.48
CA ALA A 9 -10.46 -22.73 4.59
C ALA A 9 -11.87 -22.48 4.04
N LYS A 10 -12.29 -23.23 3.00
CA LYS A 10 -13.65 -23.13 2.45
C LYS A 10 -14.68 -23.81 3.36
N ASN A 11 -14.36 -24.97 3.89
CA ASN A 11 -15.28 -25.76 4.72
C ASN A 11 -15.45 -25.13 6.11
N SER A 12 -14.44 -24.43 6.61
CA SER A 12 -14.41 -23.83 7.95
C SER A 12 -14.29 -22.30 7.88
N PHE A 13 -14.96 -21.68 6.92
CA PHE A 13 -14.83 -20.25 6.64
C PHE A 13 -15.22 -19.37 7.83
N ASP A 14 -16.28 -19.72 8.56
CA ASP A 14 -16.73 -18.97 9.72
C ASP A 14 -15.70 -18.98 10.85
N SER A 15 -15.11 -20.14 11.14
CA SER A 15 -14.01 -20.26 12.11
C SER A 15 -12.77 -19.48 11.68
N LEU A 16 -12.46 -19.47 10.38
CA LEU A 16 -11.37 -18.66 9.84
C LEU A 16 -11.64 -17.17 10.08
N LEU A 17 -12.85 -16.68 9.80
CA LEU A 17 -13.22 -15.29 10.04
C LEU A 17 -13.23 -14.94 11.54
N GLU A 18 -13.74 -15.80 12.41
CA GLU A 18 -13.74 -15.58 13.86
C GLU A 18 -12.31 -15.40 14.39
N ASN A 19 -11.36 -16.23 13.93
CA ASN A 19 -9.95 -16.08 14.29
C ASN A 19 -9.35 -14.75 13.82
N VAL A 20 -9.76 -14.27 12.64
CA VAL A 20 -9.26 -13.00 12.08
C VAL A 20 -9.89 -11.78 12.76
N VAL A 21 -11.20 -11.81 13.00
CA VAL A 21 -11.97 -10.65 13.49
C VAL A 21 -11.93 -10.56 15.00
N THR A 22 -12.14 -11.67 15.71
CA THR A 22 -12.25 -11.68 17.18
C THR A 22 -10.89 -11.77 17.84
N LEU A 23 -10.01 -12.63 17.32
CA LEU A 23 -8.69 -12.86 17.92
C LEU A 23 -7.60 -11.98 17.31
N HIS A 24 -7.91 -11.22 16.26
CA HIS A 24 -6.94 -10.43 15.49
C HIS A 24 -5.73 -11.27 15.04
N GLN A 25 -5.94 -12.56 14.76
CA GLN A 25 -4.87 -13.47 14.39
C GLN A 25 -4.82 -13.70 12.88
N GLU A 26 -3.63 -13.50 12.33
CA GLU A 26 -3.34 -13.76 10.92
C GLU A 26 -3.47 -15.26 10.60
N GLN A 27 -4.20 -15.56 9.53
CA GLN A 27 -4.41 -16.92 9.04
C GLN A 27 -3.76 -17.08 7.67
N ILE A 28 -3.00 -18.15 7.47
CA ILE A 28 -2.39 -18.43 6.16
C ILE A 28 -3.24 -19.48 5.45
N ILE A 29 -3.53 -19.28 4.17
CA ILE A 29 -4.09 -20.31 3.29
C ILE A 29 -3.02 -20.71 2.27
N GLU A 30 -2.69 -21.99 2.24
CA GLU A 30 -1.83 -22.59 1.23
C GLU A 30 -2.68 -23.08 0.03
N LEU A 31 -2.30 -22.61 -1.15
CA LEU A 31 -2.93 -22.95 -2.42
C LEU A 31 -2.19 -24.12 -3.08
N LYS A 32 -2.85 -24.79 -4.03
CA LYS A 32 -2.35 -26.01 -4.71
C LYS A 32 -0.96 -25.86 -5.35
N ASN A 33 -0.53 -24.64 -5.68
CA ASN A 33 0.77 -24.34 -6.28
C ASN A 33 1.81 -23.85 -5.25
N GLN A 34 1.67 -24.22 -3.96
CA GLN A 34 2.52 -23.76 -2.85
C GLN A 34 2.50 -22.23 -2.63
N GLN A 35 1.63 -21.52 -3.34
CA GLN A 35 1.38 -20.11 -3.09
C GLN A 35 0.67 -19.95 -1.75
N LYS A 36 1.09 -18.97 -0.97
CA LYS A 36 0.51 -18.69 0.35
C LYS A 36 -0.16 -17.33 0.30
N VAL A 37 -1.39 -17.27 0.78
CA VAL A 37 -2.11 -16.02 0.98
C VAL A 37 -2.37 -15.84 2.48
N VAL A 38 -2.36 -14.61 2.95
CA VAL A 38 -2.70 -14.30 4.35
C VAL A 38 -4.08 -13.64 4.40
N VAL A 39 -4.89 -14.05 5.37
CA VAL A 39 -6.16 -13.41 5.71
C VAL A 39 -5.96 -12.69 7.03
N ILE A 40 -6.21 -11.38 7.00
CA ILE A 40 -6.12 -10.48 8.14
C ILE A 40 -7.30 -9.51 8.10
N SER A 41 -7.59 -8.88 9.25
CA SER A 41 -8.63 -7.85 9.29
C SER A 41 -8.23 -6.65 8.42
N LEU A 42 -9.22 -5.95 7.86
CA LEU A 42 -8.94 -4.75 7.08
C LEU A 42 -8.26 -3.68 7.93
N GLU A 43 -8.62 -3.58 9.21
CA GLU A 43 -8.04 -2.62 10.14
C GLU A 43 -6.55 -2.87 10.34
N ASP A 44 -6.15 -4.13 10.53
CA ASP A 44 -4.76 -4.50 10.73
C ASP A 44 -3.94 -4.35 9.45
N TYR A 45 -4.53 -4.66 8.29
CA TYR A 45 -3.93 -4.34 6.99
C TYR A 45 -3.66 -2.84 6.84
N LEU A 46 -4.62 -1.98 7.19
CA LEU A 46 -4.47 -0.53 7.08
C LEU A 46 -3.42 0.05 8.04
N LYS A 47 -3.28 -0.52 9.25
CA LYS A 47 -2.21 -0.14 10.21
C LYS A 47 -0.83 -0.50 9.68
N GLN A 48 -0.69 -1.66 9.05
CA GLN A 48 0.58 -2.16 8.52
C GLN A 48 0.95 -1.55 7.16
N LYS A 49 -0.02 -1.01 6.42
CA LYS A 49 0.22 -0.42 5.11
C LYS A 49 1.26 0.69 5.24
N PRO A 50 2.39 0.62 4.49
CA PRO A 50 3.38 1.68 4.53
C PRO A 50 2.68 2.99 4.14
N LYS A 51 2.69 3.94 5.06
CA LYS A 51 2.20 5.29 4.76
C LYS A 51 3.06 5.79 3.61
N LYS A 52 2.44 6.13 2.48
CA LYS A 52 3.16 6.83 1.41
C LYS A 52 3.84 8.02 2.09
N PRO A 53 5.17 8.19 1.94
CA PRO A 53 5.84 9.33 2.54
C PRO A 53 5.11 10.58 2.04
N SER A 54 4.89 11.54 2.93
CA SER A 54 4.36 12.83 2.49
C SER A 54 5.28 13.36 1.40
N LEU A 55 4.73 14.05 0.40
CA LEU A 55 5.52 14.57 -0.72
C LEU A 55 6.74 15.36 -0.21
N GLY A 56 6.59 16.12 0.88
CA GLY A 56 7.70 16.81 1.55
C GLY A 56 8.79 15.86 2.08
N LEU A 57 8.43 14.77 2.77
CA LEU A 57 9.40 13.78 3.25
C LEU A 57 10.11 13.07 2.09
N TRP A 58 9.35 12.80 1.02
CA TRP A 58 9.90 12.22 -0.20
C TRP A 58 10.89 13.17 -0.88
N LEU A 59 10.57 14.45 -1.02
CA LEU A 59 11.46 15.47 -1.57
C LEU A 59 12.74 15.60 -0.75
N ILE A 60 12.65 15.65 0.59
CA ILE A 60 13.82 15.70 1.46
C ILE A 60 14.73 14.48 1.26
N ASN A 61 14.16 13.29 1.11
CA ASN A 61 14.94 12.06 0.98
C ASN A 61 15.49 11.81 -0.43
N ASN A 62 14.86 12.36 -1.47
CA ASN A 62 15.17 12.03 -2.87
C ASN A 62 15.74 13.22 -3.67
N MET A 63 15.56 14.46 -3.20
CA MET A 63 16.02 15.68 -3.89
C MET A 63 17.13 16.40 -3.12
N ARG A 64 17.63 15.82 -2.02
CA ARG A 64 18.67 16.43 -1.17
C ARG A 64 19.93 16.82 -1.94
N ASP A 65 20.27 16.02 -2.95
CA ASP A 65 21.51 16.15 -3.73
C ASP A 65 21.27 16.67 -5.16
N MET A 66 20.03 17.07 -5.52
CA MET A 66 19.74 17.57 -6.87
C MET A 66 20.17 19.02 -7.12
N GLY A 67 20.70 19.71 -6.11
CA GLY A 67 21.11 21.11 -6.24
C GLY A 67 19.93 22.04 -6.55
N GLU A 68 20.23 23.27 -7.00
CA GLU A 68 19.21 24.18 -7.51
C GLU A 68 18.62 23.62 -8.82
N LEU A 69 17.33 23.32 -8.84
CA LEU A 69 16.64 23.08 -10.11
C LEU A 69 16.67 24.38 -10.91
N SER A 70 17.32 24.35 -12.06
CA SER A 70 17.16 25.39 -13.07
C SER A 70 15.70 25.36 -13.54
N LEU A 71 14.93 26.35 -13.07
CA LEU A 71 13.63 26.62 -13.66
C LEU A 71 13.87 27.05 -15.11
N PRO A 72 13.07 26.58 -16.07
CA PRO A 72 13.15 27.07 -17.43
C PRO A 72 13.00 28.60 -17.39
N ASP A 73 13.91 29.27 -18.10
CA ASP A 73 13.94 30.72 -18.17
C ASP A 73 12.56 31.20 -18.57
N ARG A 74 11.96 32.07 -17.74
CA ARG A 74 10.61 32.59 -17.91
C ARG A 74 10.67 33.66 -19.01
N LYS A 75 11.09 33.29 -20.22
CA LYS A 75 10.98 34.15 -21.39
C LYS A 75 9.49 34.26 -21.71
N GLU A 76 8.91 35.35 -21.22
CA GLU A 76 7.51 35.74 -21.38
C GLU A 76 7.21 36.20 -22.81
N ASP A 77 7.58 35.43 -23.83
CA ASP A 77 7.26 35.78 -25.23
C ASP A 77 6.10 34.95 -25.81
N ASP A 78 5.80 33.75 -25.27
CA ASP A 78 4.77 32.86 -25.82
C ASP A 78 3.45 32.82 -25.00
N ARG A 79 3.24 33.75 -24.06
CA ARG A 79 1.91 33.88 -23.44
C ARG A 79 1.07 34.83 -24.26
N GLU A 80 0.11 34.29 -25.01
CA GLU A 80 -1.00 35.08 -25.54
C GLU A 80 -1.70 35.80 -24.37
N ILE A 81 -1.56 37.13 -24.32
CA ILE A 81 -2.26 37.97 -23.35
C ILE A 81 -3.71 38.03 -23.82
N PRO A 82 -4.70 37.45 -23.11
CA PRO A 82 -6.04 37.22 -23.68
C PRO A 82 -6.92 38.47 -23.84
N PHE A 83 -6.39 39.66 -23.52
CA PHE A 83 -7.18 40.90 -23.41
C PHE A 83 -6.41 42.14 -23.90
N GLN A 84 -5.71 42.04 -25.04
CA GLN A 84 -5.27 43.25 -25.76
C GLN A 84 -6.46 43.92 -26.46
#